data_AF-A0A2Z6RZZ6-F1
#
_entry.id   AF-A0A2Z6RZZ6-F1
#
_cell.length_a   1.000
_cell.length_b   1.000
_cell.length_c   1.000
_cell.angle_alpha   90.00
_cell.angle_beta   90.00
_cell.angle_gamma   90.00
#
_symmetry.space_group_name_H-M   'P 1'
#
loop_
_entity.id
_entity.type
_entity.pdbx_description
1 polymer ?
#
loop_
_entity_poly.entity_id
_entity_poly.type
_entity_poly.pdbx_seq_one_letter_code
_entity_poly.pdbx_strand_id
1 'polypeptide(L)'
;MPIRQIFLHPTVDRSLKYSSTTVGRDKVYRAVQYFARFLAWYLKRQGYDKETIQRFANLKSTLGLSRKLMRLGKPMEHLQHATKALNVSDSFAKYITIGRQLGYAVYLFWDTFSWVHSAGVYKFQQIKRINDNAYKAWLTGLIFSIIHGLYKLHQTSSQRSFLISKAETSEHLEDNVTRNRERKAAIRQLIQDLLDLTIPATALGYLRLEDGLVGLTGFISSIMGAQSQWKKVNGPK
;
A
#
# COMPACT_ATOMS: atom_id res chain seq x y z
N MET A 1 11.61 -24.91 31.63
CA MET A 1 10.27 -25.16 31.06
C MET A 1 9.51 -23.92 30.53
N PRO A 2 9.55 -22.71 31.14
CA PRO A 2 8.71 -21.58 30.68
C PRO A 2 9.13 -20.97 29.33
N ILE A 3 10.42 -20.98 29.01
CA ILE A 3 10.95 -20.45 27.74
C ILE A 3 10.42 -21.21 26.50
N ARG A 4 10.26 -22.54 26.61
CA ARG A 4 9.70 -23.36 25.51
C ARG A 4 8.23 -23.03 25.25
N GLN A 5 7.45 -22.72 26.28
CA GLN A 5 6.05 -22.31 26.12
C GLN A 5 5.91 -20.93 25.47
N ILE A 6 6.84 -20.01 25.72
CA ILE A 6 6.86 -18.70 25.06
C ILE A 6 7.17 -18.85 23.57
N PHE A 7 8.22 -19.62 23.20
CA PHE A 7 8.62 -19.75 21.80
C PHE A 7 7.65 -20.56 20.94
N LEU A 8 6.92 -21.49 21.54
CA LEU A 8 5.93 -22.33 20.85
C LEU A 8 4.49 -21.80 20.99
N HIS A 9 4.33 -20.56 21.46
CA HIS A 9 3.00 -19.96 21.57
C HIS A 9 2.45 -19.66 20.16
N PRO A 10 1.18 -19.99 19.84
CA PRO A 10 0.62 -19.81 18.49
C PRO A 10 0.73 -18.37 17.93
N THR A 11 0.73 -17.37 18.81
CA THR A 11 0.95 -15.96 18.42
C THR A 11 2.37 -15.71 17.89
N VAL A 12 3.38 -16.36 18.48
CA VAL A 12 4.77 -16.26 18.01
C VAL A 12 4.89 -16.88 16.63
N ASP A 13 4.34 -18.10 16.43
CA ASP A 13 4.35 -18.77 15.13
C ASP A 13 3.66 -17.93 14.03
N ARG A 14 2.48 -17.39 14.32
CA ARG A 14 1.75 -16.52 13.38
C ARG A 14 2.51 -15.23 13.06
N SER A 15 3.23 -14.69 14.04
CA SER A 15 4.05 -13.49 13.88
C SER A 15 5.30 -13.77 13.05
N LEU A 16 5.96 -14.91 13.30
CA LEU A 16 7.10 -15.38 12.52
C LEU A 16 6.70 -15.70 11.07
N LYS A 17 5.55 -16.34 10.86
CA LYS A 17 5.01 -16.60 9.52
C LYS A 17 4.74 -15.30 8.75
N TYR A 18 4.24 -14.28 9.43
CA TYR A 18 4.03 -12.96 8.83
C TYR A 18 5.36 -12.25 8.54
N SER A 19 6.27 -12.21 9.51
CA SER A 19 7.56 -11.50 9.42
C SER A 19 8.58 -12.20 8.52
N SER A 20 8.40 -13.48 8.21
CA SER A 20 9.23 -14.19 7.22
C SER A 20 8.96 -13.68 5.80
N THR A 21 7.77 -13.13 5.53
CA THR A 21 7.44 -12.55 4.24
C THR A 21 8.02 -11.14 4.08
N THR A 22 8.61 -10.85 2.92
CA THR A 22 9.10 -9.49 2.58
C THR A 22 7.97 -8.46 2.66
N VAL A 23 6.76 -8.82 2.22
CA VAL A 23 5.58 -7.93 2.29
C VAL A 23 5.19 -7.63 3.74
N GLY A 24 5.21 -8.64 4.62
CA GLY A 24 4.89 -8.45 6.03
C GLY A 24 5.84 -7.46 6.72
N ARG A 25 7.15 -7.65 6.51
CA ARG A 25 8.18 -6.71 6.99
C ARG A 25 8.00 -5.31 6.41
N ASP A 26 7.78 -5.18 5.09
CA ASP A 26 7.60 -3.86 4.47
C ASP A 26 6.42 -3.09 5.07
N LYS A 27 5.28 -3.75 5.34
CA LYS A 27 4.10 -3.09 5.92
C LYS A 27 4.35 -2.61 7.36
N VAL A 28 5.03 -3.41 8.18
CA VAL A 28 5.41 -3.00 9.55
C VAL A 28 6.37 -1.83 9.50
N TYR A 29 7.42 -1.91 8.68
CA TYR A 29 8.39 -0.83 8.54
C TYR A 29 7.74 0.43 7.98
N ARG A 30 6.77 0.31 7.05
CA ARG A 30 6.01 1.46 6.55
C ARG A 30 5.22 2.12 7.67
N ALA A 31 4.52 1.35 8.50
CA ALA A 31 3.77 1.89 9.63
C ALA A 31 4.69 2.67 10.58
N VAL A 32 5.80 2.07 11.02
CA VAL A 32 6.76 2.74 11.92
C VAL A 32 7.36 3.99 11.25
N GLN A 33 7.72 3.92 9.97
CA GLN A 33 8.26 5.05 9.21
C GLN A 33 7.29 6.24 9.20
N TYR A 34 6.02 6.01 8.86
CA TYR A 34 5.04 7.08 8.75
C TYR A 34 4.59 7.60 10.11
N PHE A 35 4.54 6.74 11.12
CA PHE A 35 4.33 7.20 12.50
C PHE A 35 5.51 8.05 13.00
N ALA A 36 6.75 7.68 12.69
CA ALA A 36 7.93 8.50 12.99
C ALA A 36 7.89 9.86 12.26
N ARG A 37 7.37 9.91 11.03
CA ARG A 37 7.11 11.18 10.31
C ARG A 37 6.12 12.06 11.08
N PHE A 38 5.01 11.48 11.54
CA PHE A 38 4.04 12.20 12.36
C PHE A 38 4.65 12.70 13.67
N LEU A 39 5.37 11.84 14.41
CA LEU A 39 6.00 12.19 15.68
C LEU A 39 7.03 13.31 15.51
N ALA A 40 7.90 13.25 14.50
CA ALA A 40 8.87 14.32 14.24
C ALA A 40 8.19 15.68 14.02
N TRP A 41 7.06 15.70 13.29
CA TRP A 41 6.27 16.90 13.09
C TRP A 41 5.57 17.36 14.38
N TYR A 42 4.99 16.43 15.15
CA TYR A 42 4.25 16.73 16.37
C TYR A 42 5.17 17.29 17.46
N LEU A 43 6.29 16.62 17.71
CA LEU A 43 7.28 17.02 18.72
C LEU A 43 7.89 18.39 18.40
N LYS A 44 8.12 18.69 17.12
CA LYS A 44 8.54 20.03 16.67
C LYS A 44 7.54 21.12 17.08
N ARG A 45 6.24 20.84 16.97
CA ARG A 45 5.18 21.80 17.37
C ARG A 45 5.04 21.94 18.87
N GLN A 46 5.35 20.90 19.63
CA GLN A 46 5.35 20.93 21.08
C GLN A 46 6.62 21.56 21.68
N GLY A 47 7.56 22.05 20.84
CA GLY A 47 8.76 22.73 21.31
C GLY A 47 9.83 21.81 21.90
N TYR A 48 9.82 20.52 21.58
CA TYR A 48 10.87 19.58 22.00
C TYR A 48 12.23 19.96 21.38
N ASP A 49 13.30 19.51 22.02
CA ASP A 49 14.66 19.77 21.58
C ASP A 49 14.96 19.18 20.18
N LYS A 50 15.96 19.74 19.50
CA LYS A 50 16.33 19.36 18.13
C LYS A 50 16.81 17.91 18.04
N GLU A 51 17.46 17.39 19.09
CA GLU A 51 17.99 16.03 19.08
C GLU A 51 16.85 15.01 19.08
N THR A 52 15.85 15.19 19.94
CA THR A 52 14.66 14.34 20.02
C THR A 52 13.92 14.31 18.68
N ILE A 53 13.71 15.48 18.05
CA ILE A 53 13.08 15.56 16.72
C ILE A 53 13.92 14.81 15.67
N GLN A 54 15.24 14.96 15.73
CA GLN A 54 16.16 14.33 14.78
C GLN A 54 16.18 12.80 14.91
N ARG A 55 16.02 12.23 16.12
CA ARG A 55 15.90 10.78 16.32
C ARG A 55 14.76 10.19 15.49
N PHE A 56 13.57 10.80 15.51
CA PHE A 56 12.43 10.35 14.71
C PHE A 56 12.60 10.64 13.21
N ALA A 57 13.24 11.76 12.86
CA ALA A 57 13.57 12.06 11.46
C ALA A 57 14.53 11.01 10.87
N ASN A 58 15.53 10.56 11.66
CA ASN A 58 16.48 9.52 11.30
C ASN A 58 15.81 8.14 11.18
N LEU A 59 14.90 7.82 12.09
CA LEU A 59 14.12 6.58 12.00
C LEU A 59 13.27 6.54 10.72
N LYS A 60 12.59 7.66 10.41
CA LYS A 60 11.83 7.83 9.16
C LYS A 60 12.71 7.62 7.93
N SER A 61 13.88 8.28 7.86
CA SER A 61 14.75 8.20 6.69
C SER A 61 15.36 6.80 6.52
N THR A 62 15.83 6.19 7.61
CA THR A 62 16.44 4.85 7.62
C THR A 62 15.45 3.78 7.17
N LEU A 63 14.24 3.78 7.73
CA LEU A 63 13.19 2.84 7.30
C LEU A 63 12.74 3.11 5.86
N GLY A 64 12.64 4.39 5.47
CA GLY A 64 12.32 4.77 4.09
C GLY A 64 13.31 4.20 3.08
N LEU A 65 14.61 4.32 3.36
CA LEU A 65 15.68 3.78 2.53
C LEU A 65 15.64 2.24 2.49
N SER A 66 15.57 1.60 3.66
CA SER A 66 15.52 0.13 3.79
C SER A 66 14.35 -0.48 3.02
N ARG A 67 13.18 0.17 3.06
CA ARG A 67 12.01 -0.29 2.33
C ARG A 67 12.14 -0.14 0.82
N LYS A 68 12.87 0.87 0.32
CA LYS A 68 13.17 0.96 -1.12
C LYS A 68 13.99 -0.24 -1.58
N LEU A 69 15.00 -0.64 -0.80
CA LEU A 69 15.78 -1.86 -1.07
C LEU A 69 14.88 -3.09 -1.17
N MET A 70 13.94 -3.27 -0.24
CA MET A 70 13.01 -4.41 -0.26
C MET A 70 12.06 -4.43 -1.46
N ARG A 71 11.95 -3.31 -2.21
CA ARG A 71 11.12 -3.20 -3.40
C ARG A 71 11.88 -3.44 -4.71
N LEU A 72 13.21 -3.63 -4.67
CA LEU A 72 13.95 -4.06 -5.85
C LEU A 72 13.35 -5.34 -6.41
N GLY A 73 13.16 -5.39 -7.73
CA GLY A 73 12.48 -6.50 -8.43
C GLY A 73 10.95 -6.41 -8.48
N LYS A 74 10.30 -5.60 -7.63
CA LYS A 74 8.84 -5.38 -7.70
C LYS A 74 8.31 -4.87 -9.05
N PRO A 75 9.05 -4.07 -9.86
CA PRO A 75 8.58 -3.70 -11.20
C PRO A 75 8.19 -4.91 -12.05
N MET A 76 8.94 -6.02 -11.95
CA MET A 76 8.66 -7.24 -12.73
C MET A 76 7.38 -7.94 -12.28
N GLU A 77 7.08 -7.96 -10.97
CA GLU A 77 5.79 -8.46 -10.47
C GLU A 77 4.62 -7.66 -11.07
N HIS A 78 4.75 -6.33 -11.13
CA HIS A 78 3.72 -5.47 -11.71
C HIS A 78 3.57 -5.68 -13.23
N LEU A 79 4.67 -5.82 -13.98
CA LEU A 79 4.62 -6.15 -15.40
C LEU A 79 3.95 -7.52 -15.62
N GLN A 80 4.26 -8.54 -14.82
CA GLN A 80 3.59 -9.83 -14.89
C GLN A 80 2.08 -9.72 -14.62
N HIS A 81 1.67 -8.90 -13.65
CA HIS A 81 0.26 -8.64 -13.39
C HIS A 81 -0.43 -7.87 -14.52
N ALA A 82 0.28 -6.96 -15.20
CA ALA A 82 -0.21 -6.28 -16.39
C ALA A 82 -0.45 -7.28 -17.54
N THR A 83 0.51 -8.19 -17.79
CA THR A 83 0.37 -9.24 -18.80
C THR A 83 -0.81 -10.16 -18.49
N LYS A 84 -0.98 -10.59 -17.24
CA LYS A 84 -2.13 -11.41 -16.82
C LYS A 84 -3.47 -10.70 -17.05
N ALA A 85 -3.51 -9.38 -16.93
CA ALA A 85 -4.73 -8.60 -17.14
C ALA A 85 -5.20 -8.61 -18.62
N LEU A 86 -4.33 -8.90 -19.59
CA LEU A 86 -4.70 -9.02 -21.01
C LEU A 86 -5.78 -10.09 -21.25
N ASN A 87 -5.84 -11.10 -20.38
CA ASN A 87 -6.79 -12.21 -20.46
C ASN A 87 -8.15 -11.91 -19.79
N VAL A 88 -8.35 -10.72 -19.22
CA VAL A 88 -9.64 -10.32 -18.62
C VAL A 88 -10.66 -10.03 -19.74
N SER A 89 -11.86 -10.61 -19.69
CA SER A 89 -12.87 -10.41 -20.75
C SER A 89 -13.44 -8.99 -20.78
N ASP A 90 -13.65 -8.39 -19.60
CA ASP A 90 -14.11 -7.01 -19.47
C ASP A 90 -13.02 -6.03 -19.92
N SER A 91 -13.24 -5.41 -21.08
CA SER A 91 -12.30 -4.46 -21.70
C SER A 91 -12.00 -3.25 -20.82
N PHE A 92 -12.99 -2.72 -20.09
CA PHE A 92 -12.77 -1.54 -19.25
C PHE A 92 -11.93 -1.91 -18.02
N ALA A 93 -12.30 -3.01 -17.33
CA ALA A 93 -11.52 -3.52 -16.22
C ALA A 93 -10.10 -3.93 -16.63
N LYS A 94 -9.93 -4.50 -17.83
CA LYS A 94 -8.63 -4.84 -18.45
C LYS A 94 -7.73 -3.61 -18.54
N TYR A 95 -8.13 -2.58 -19.28
CA TYR A 95 -7.27 -1.42 -19.53
C TYR A 95 -6.96 -0.64 -18.26
N ILE A 96 -7.91 -0.51 -17.34
CA ILE A 96 -7.66 0.13 -16.05
C ILE A 96 -6.67 -0.67 -15.22
N THR A 97 -6.82 -2.01 -15.19
CA THR A 97 -5.88 -2.87 -14.46
C THR A 97 -4.48 -2.76 -15.05
N ILE A 98 -4.34 -2.78 -16.38
CA ILE A 98 -3.05 -2.59 -17.06
C ILE A 98 -2.46 -1.23 -16.70
N GLY A 99 -3.22 -0.14 -16.82
CA GLY A 99 -2.78 1.22 -16.47
C GLY A 99 -2.28 1.32 -15.03
N ARG A 100 -3.02 0.74 -14.07
CA ARG A 100 -2.60 0.65 -12.66
C ARG A 100 -1.25 -0.07 -12.52
N GLN A 101 -1.11 -1.24 -13.12
CA GLN A 101 0.09 -2.06 -12.98
C GLN A 101 1.31 -1.40 -13.64
N LEU A 102 1.15 -0.80 -14.82
CA LEU A 102 2.22 -0.04 -15.48
C LEU A 102 2.63 1.18 -14.65
N GLY A 103 1.67 1.92 -14.09
CA GLY A 103 1.96 3.05 -13.18
C GLY A 103 2.83 2.62 -12.00
N TYR A 104 2.50 1.52 -11.33
CA TYR A 104 3.32 0.98 -10.24
C TYR A 104 4.67 0.44 -10.72
N ALA A 105 4.74 -0.23 -11.88
CA ALA A 105 6.01 -0.72 -12.43
C ALA A 105 6.99 0.43 -12.70
N VAL A 106 6.52 1.50 -13.36
CA VAL A 106 7.33 2.69 -13.67
C VAL A 106 7.73 3.43 -12.40
N TYR A 107 6.80 3.57 -11.44
CA TYR A 107 7.10 4.12 -10.12
C TYR A 107 8.29 3.39 -9.46
N LEU A 108 8.19 2.07 -9.34
CA LEU A 108 9.17 1.26 -8.62
C LEU A 108 10.50 1.14 -9.37
N PHE A 109 10.47 1.26 -10.69
CA PHE A 109 11.67 1.40 -11.50
C PHE A 109 12.41 2.70 -11.15
N TRP A 110 11.73 3.85 -11.14
CA TRP A 110 12.34 5.11 -10.70
C TRP A 110 12.78 5.09 -9.23
N ASP A 111 12.00 4.47 -8.35
CA ASP A 111 12.31 4.32 -6.92
C ASP A 111 13.62 3.56 -6.69
N THR A 112 14.01 2.67 -7.61
CA THR A 112 15.30 1.97 -7.61
C THR A 112 16.47 2.97 -7.76
N PHE A 113 16.39 3.90 -8.70
CA PHE A 113 17.41 4.95 -8.86
C PHE A 113 17.44 5.90 -7.67
N SER A 114 16.26 6.22 -7.12
CA SER A 114 16.19 7.00 -5.88
C SER A 114 16.86 6.29 -4.71
N TRP A 115 16.76 4.95 -4.63
CA TRP A 115 17.47 4.16 -3.63
C TRP A 115 18.98 4.19 -3.85
N VAL A 116 19.45 3.93 -5.08
CA VAL A 116 20.89 4.01 -5.46
C VAL A 116 21.49 5.36 -5.03
N HIS A 117 20.76 6.46 -5.28
CA HIS A 117 21.16 7.79 -4.84
C HIS A 117 21.27 7.91 -3.32
N SER A 118 20.20 7.57 -2.62
CA SER A 118 20.10 7.76 -1.17
C SER A 118 21.02 6.82 -0.39
N ALA A 119 21.34 5.64 -0.94
CA ALA A 119 22.31 4.70 -0.39
C ALA A 119 23.77 5.14 -0.56
N GLY A 120 24.04 6.15 -1.41
CA GLY A 120 25.39 6.65 -1.66
C GLY A 120 26.17 5.88 -2.73
N VAL A 121 25.55 4.91 -3.40
CA VAL A 121 26.17 4.13 -4.48
C VAL A 121 26.50 5.01 -5.68
N TYR A 122 25.56 5.87 -6.09
CA TYR A 122 25.80 6.85 -7.16
C TYR A 122 24.93 8.10 -6.98
N LYS A 123 25.54 9.29 -6.97
CA LYS A 123 24.85 10.57 -6.77
C LYS A 123 24.40 11.19 -8.09
N PHE A 124 23.18 10.87 -8.52
CA PHE A 124 22.56 11.53 -9.68
C PHE A 124 22.40 13.06 -9.49
N GLN A 125 22.80 13.83 -10.51
CA GLN A 125 22.63 15.29 -10.54
C GLN A 125 21.14 15.70 -10.53
N GLN A 126 20.29 14.98 -11.27
CA GLN A 126 18.86 15.29 -11.40
C GLN A 126 17.97 14.44 -10.47
N ILE A 127 18.40 14.20 -9.22
CA ILE A 127 17.65 13.35 -8.27
C ILE A 127 16.22 13.84 -8.02
N LYS A 128 15.99 15.16 -8.06
CA LYS A 128 14.65 15.73 -7.94
C LYS A 128 13.73 15.23 -9.06
N ARG A 129 14.18 15.27 -10.32
CA ARG A 129 13.42 14.79 -11.48
C ARG A 129 13.12 13.30 -11.40
N ILE A 130 14.08 12.50 -10.94
CA ILE A 130 13.91 11.05 -10.69
C ILE A 130 12.78 10.83 -9.69
N ASN A 131 12.82 11.51 -8.53
CA ASN A 131 11.80 11.39 -7.50
C ASN A 131 10.44 11.90 -8.00
N ASP A 132 10.38 13.02 -8.71
CA ASP A 132 9.14 13.59 -9.25
C ASP A 132 8.50 12.63 -10.26
N ASN A 133 9.30 12.00 -11.14
CA ASN A 133 8.80 10.98 -12.07
C ASN A 133 8.27 9.74 -11.33
N ALA A 134 8.96 9.30 -10.27
CA ALA A 134 8.48 8.21 -9.43
C ALA A 134 7.11 8.55 -8.82
N TYR A 135 6.96 9.75 -8.24
CA TYR A 135 5.70 10.19 -7.64
C TYR A 135 4.58 10.37 -8.66
N LYS A 136 4.87 10.90 -9.86
CA LYS A 136 3.89 11.01 -10.95
C LYS A 136 3.37 9.62 -11.36
N ALA A 137 4.27 8.67 -11.58
CA ALA A 137 3.89 7.30 -11.94
C ALA A 137 3.10 6.61 -10.82
N TRP A 138 3.48 6.84 -9.55
CA TRP A 138 2.74 6.31 -8.40
C TRP A 138 1.33 6.89 -8.33
N LEU A 139 1.20 8.21 -8.50
CA LEU A 139 -0.09 8.90 -8.53
C LEU A 139 -0.98 8.36 -9.67
N THR A 140 -0.43 8.18 -10.87
CA THR A 140 -1.14 7.56 -11.98
C THR A 140 -1.64 6.16 -11.62
N GLY A 141 -0.78 5.31 -11.04
CA GLY A 141 -1.18 3.98 -10.57
C GLY A 141 -2.33 4.01 -9.56
N LEU A 142 -2.29 4.94 -8.60
CA LEU A 142 -3.37 5.15 -7.62
C LEU A 142 -4.67 5.61 -8.27
N ILE A 143 -4.61 6.55 -9.22
CA ILE A 143 -5.81 7.03 -9.95
C ILE A 143 -6.49 5.86 -10.67
N PHE A 144 -5.74 5.04 -11.41
CA PHE A 144 -6.31 3.84 -12.04
C PHE A 144 -6.87 2.85 -11.00
N SER A 145 -6.20 2.69 -9.85
CA SER A 145 -6.70 1.83 -8.76
C SER A 145 -8.02 2.34 -8.17
N ILE A 146 -8.17 3.66 -8.01
CA ILE A 146 -9.40 4.29 -7.54
C ILE A 146 -10.52 4.10 -8.57
N ILE A 147 -10.26 4.37 -9.85
CA ILE A 147 -11.26 4.17 -10.91
C ILE A 147 -11.70 2.69 -10.96
N HIS A 148 -10.74 1.76 -10.86
CA HIS A 148 -11.05 0.33 -10.81
C HIS A 148 -11.93 -0.05 -9.61
N GLY A 149 -11.63 0.48 -8.43
CA GLY A 149 -12.41 0.24 -7.22
C GLY A 149 -13.83 0.77 -7.33
N LEU A 150 -14.00 1.99 -7.85
CA LEU A 150 -15.32 2.59 -8.10
C LEU A 150 -16.12 1.79 -9.12
N TYR A 151 -15.48 1.37 -10.22
CA TYR A 151 -16.10 0.51 -11.22
C TYR A 151 -16.60 -0.81 -10.63
N LYS A 152 -15.78 -1.50 -9.83
CA LYS A 152 -16.18 -2.72 -9.13
C LYS A 152 -17.36 -2.51 -8.20
N LEU A 153 -17.39 -1.40 -7.45
CA LEU A 153 -18.51 -1.08 -6.57
C LEU A 153 -19.80 -0.82 -7.33
N HIS A 154 -19.72 -0.13 -8.46
CA HIS A 154 -20.85 0.13 -9.33
C HIS A 154 -21.42 -1.16 -9.92
N GLN A 155 -20.57 -2.01 -10.50
CA GLN A 155 -20.95 -3.31 -11.06
C GLN A 155 -21.62 -4.20 -10.01
N THR A 156 -21.02 -4.29 -8.81
CA THR A 156 -21.57 -5.05 -7.68
C THR A 156 -22.94 -4.52 -7.21
N SER A 157 -23.16 -3.21 -7.29
CA SER A 157 -24.42 -2.57 -6.90
C SER A 157 -25.53 -2.80 -7.90
N SER A 158 -25.21 -2.69 -9.20
CA SER A 158 -26.16 -2.92 -10.31
C SER A 158 -26.63 -4.38 -10.37
N GLN A 159 -25.73 -5.33 -10.13
CA GLN A 159 -26.07 -6.75 -10.06
C GLN A 159 -26.93 -7.09 -8.83
N ARG A 160 -26.78 -6.35 -7.72
CA ARG A 160 -27.55 -6.57 -6.49
C ARG A 160 -29.04 -6.24 -6.67
N SER A 161 -29.38 -5.13 -7.35
CA SER A 161 -30.78 -4.77 -7.59
C SER A 161 -31.50 -5.77 -8.48
N PHE A 162 -30.80 -6.39 -9.44
CA PHE A 162 -31.36 -7.42 -10.34
C PHE A 162 -31.59 -8.78 -9.68
N LEU A 163 -30.79 -9.12 -8.66
CA LEU A 163 -30.88 -10.43 -7.99
C LEU A 163 -31.79 -10.41 -6.76
N ILE A 164 -31.93 -9.27 -6.08
CA ILE A 164 -32.93 -9.11 -5.01
C ILE A 164 -34.35 -9.30 -5.57
N SER A 165 -34.60 -8.95 -6.83
CA SER A 165 -35.90 -9.22 -7.49
C SER A 165 -36.12 -10.68 -7.90
N LYS A 166 -35.16 -11.59 -7.67
CA LYS A 166 -35.21 -13.01 -8.12
C LYS A 166 -34.95 -14.04 -7.03
N ALA A 167 -34.80 -13.65 -5.77
CA ALA A 167 -34.21 -14.51 -4.74
C ALA A 167 -35.21 -15.43 -4.00
N GLU A 168 -35.26 -16.71 -4.38
CA GLU A 168 -35.68 -17.85 -3.53
C GLU A 168 -34.85 -19.13 -3.86
N THR A 169 -33.53 -19.15 -3.59
CA THR A 169 -32.74 -20.41 -3.62
C THR A 169 -31.44 -20.30 -2.80
N SER A 170 -30.95 -21.41 -2.25
CA SER A 170 -29.71 -21.52 -1.46
C SER A 170 -28.43 -21.12 -2.20
N GLU A 171 -28.37 -21.35 -3.51
CA GLU A 171 -27.24 -20.95 -4.38
C GLU A 171 -27.02 -19.42 -4.37
N HIS A 172 -28.10 -18.64 -4.24
CA HIS A 172 -28.02 -17.19 -4.14
C HIS A 172 -27.41 -16.68 -2.81
N LEU A 173 -27.38 -17.51 -1.75
CA LEU A 173 -26.80 -17.11 -0.46
C LEU A 173 -25.27 -17.11 -0.51
N GLU A 174 -24.64 -18.14 -1.09
CA GLU A 174 -23.18 -18.21 -1.24
C GLU A 174 -22.64 -17.11 -2.16
N ASP A 175 -23.34 -16.86 -3.27
CA ASP A 175 -23.05 -15.75 -4.18
C ASP A 175 -23.15 -14.39 -3.49
N ASN A 176 -24.15 -14.19 -2.64
CA ASN A 176 -24.32 -12.95 -1.88
C ASN A 176 -23.20 -12.77 -0.83
N VAL A 177 -22.76 -13.84 -0.18
CA VAL A 177 -21.64 -13.78 0.78
C VAL A 177 -20.34 -13.42 0.06
N THR A 178 -20.03 -14.08 -1.06
CA THR A 178 -18.83 -13.82 -1.87
C THR A 178 -18.83 -12.38 -2.38
N ARG A 179 -19.95 -11.93 -2.95
CA ARG A 179 -20.12 -10.56 -3.44
C ARG A 179 -19.97 -9.50 -2.34
N ASN A 180 -20.53 -9.76 -1.15
CA ASN A 180 -20.35 -8.87 0.00
C ASN A 180 -18.88 -8.79 0.44
N ARG A 181 -18.13 -9.90 0.38
CA ARG A 181 -16.69 -9.92 0.65
C ARG A 181 -15.93 -9.11 -0.39
N GLU A 182 -16.23 -9.27 -1.68
CA GLU A 182 -15.62 -8.50 -2.77
C GLU A 182 -15.90 -6.99 -2.65
N ARG A 183 -17.14 -6.63 -2.34
CA ARG A 183 -17.52 -5.22 -2.08
C ARG A 183 -16.73 -4.64 -0.92
N LYS A 184 -16.65 -5.35 0.21
CA LYS A 184 -15.87 -4.92 1.38
C LYS A 184 -14.38 -4.77 1.03
N ALA A 185 -13.83 -5.69 0.23
CA ALA A 185 -12.45 -5.61 -0.24
C ALA A 185 -12.22 -4.39 -1.15
N ALA A 186 -13.14 -4.10 -2.07
CA ALA A 186 -13.08 -2.93 -2.94
C ALA A 186 -13.17 -1.62 -2.17
N ILE A 187 -14.11 -1.48 -1.23
CA ILE A 187 -14.21 -0.29 -0.34
C ILE A 187 -12.91 -0.10 0.43
N ARG A 188 -12.39 -1.19 1.03
CA ARG A 188 -11.15 -1.11 1.80
C ARG A 188 -9.97 -0.68 0.95
N GLN A 189 -9.86 -1.18 -0.28
CA GLN A 189 -8.80 -0.79 -1.22
C GLN A 189 -8.95 0.69 -1.61
N LEU A 190 -10.18 1.16 -1.89
CA LEU A 190 -10.44 2.57 -2.20
C LEU A 190 -10.01 3.50 -1.06
N ILE A 191 -10.39 3.18 0.18
CA ILE A 191 -9.97 3.95 1.36
C ILE A 191 -8.44 3.98 1.45
N GLN A 192 -7.78 2.82 1.24
CA GLN A 192 -6.33 2.75 1.29
C GLN A 192 -5.67 3.59 0.17
N ASP A 193 -6.21 3.54 -1.05
CA ASP A 193 -5.69 4.29 -2.20
C ASP A 193 -5.87 5.80 -2.01
N LEU A 194 -7.00 6.24 -1.46
CA LEU A 194 -7.26 7.64 -1.11
C LEU A 194 -6.31 8.15 -0.03
N LEU A 195 -6.04 7.34 1.00
CA LEU A 195 -5.06 7.67 2.03
C LEU A 195 -3.64 7.71 1.45
N ASP A 196 -3.28 6.76 0.58
CA ASP A 196 -1.95 6.71 -0.03
C ASP A 196 -1.75 7.83 -1.07
N LEU A 197 -2.82 8.34 -1.70
CA LEU A 197 -2.79 9.43 -2.69
C LEU A 197 -2.27 10.75 -2.12
N THR A 198 -2.49 10.99 -0.82
CA THR A 198 -1.97 12.18 -0.13
C THR A 198 -0.44 12.28 -0.24
N ILE A 199 0.26 11.14 -0.32
CA ILE A 199 1.72 11.07 -0.29
C ILE A 199 2.33 11.61 -1.59
N PRO A 200 2.09 11.01 -2.78
CA PRO A 200 2.62 11.54 -4.02
C PRO A 200 1.99 12.89 -4.38
N ALA A 201 0.72 13.15 -4.06
CA ALA A 201 0.09 14.43 -4.36
C ALA A 201 0.73 15.59 -3.57
N THR A 202 1.08 15.39 -2.30
CA THR A 202 1.83 16.39 -1.53
C THR A 202 3.29 16.47 -1.97
N ALA A 203 3.95 15.36 -2.29
CA ALA A 203 5.32 15.37 -2.77
C ALA A 203 5.48 16.14 -4.10
N LEU A 204 4.48 16.09 -4.97
CA LEU A 204 4.43 16.82 -6.25
C LEU A 204 3.97 18.28 -6.10
N GLY A 205 3.55 18.70 -4.90
CA GLY A 205 3.03 20.04 -4.64
C GLY A 205 1.57 20.26 -5.09
N TYR A 206 0.84 19.21 -5.48
CA TYR A 206 -0.59 19.31 -5.83
C TYR A 206 -1.48 19.52 -4.60
N LEU A 207 -1.07 18.97 -3.45
CA LEU A 207 -1.74 19.20 -2.17
C LEU A 207 -0.77 19.79 -1.14
N ARG A 208 -1.17 20.87 -0.46
CA ARG A 208 -0.38 21.52 0.59
C ARG A 208 -0.69 20.94 1.97
N LEU A 209 -0.46 19.64 2.16
CA LEU A 209 -0.69 18.98 3.45
C LEU A 209 0.54 19.09 4.35
N GLU A 210 0.30 19.23 5.65
CA GLU A 210 1.36 19.22 6.63
C GLU A 210 1.95 17.81 6.81
N ASP A 211 3.23 17.76 7.18
CA ASP A 211 3.97 16.50 7.35
C ASP A 211 3.30 15.54 8.35
N GLY A 212 2.63 16.07 9.37
CA GLY A 212 1.85 15.31 10.33
C GLY A 212 0.70 14.54 9.68
N LEU A 213 -0.09 15.20 8.83
CA LEU A 213 -1.23 14.57 8.16
C LEU A 213 -0.79 13.52 7.13
N VAL A 214 0.29 13.79 6.39
CA VAL A 214 0.89 12.78 5.49
C VAL A 214 1.45 11.60 6.29
N GLY A 215 2.01 11.87 7.47
CA GLY A 215 2.41 10.87 8.45
C GLY A 215 1.24 9.97 8.90
N LEU A 216 0.14 10.56 9.34
CA LEU A 216 -1.03 9.81 9.83
C LEU A 216 -1.72 9.01 8.73
N THR A 217 -1.96 9.61 7.57
CA THR A 217 -2.61 8.91 6.45
C THR A 217 -1.78 7.73 5.95
N GLY A 218 -0.47 7.90 5.82
CA GLY A 218 0.45 6.81 5.50
C GLY A 218 0.57 5.76 6.61
N PHE A 219 0.44 6.14 7.88
CA PHE A 219 0.38 5.18 8.99
C PHE A 219 -0.88 4.32 8.92
N ILE A 220 -2.06 4.95 8.77
CA ILE A 220 -3.35 4.26 8.69
C ILE A 220 -3.38 3.31 7.48
N SER A 221 -2.98 3.77 6.29
CA SER A 221 -2.92 2.93 5.09
C SER A 221 -1.96 1.74 5.27
N SER A 222 -0.88 1.91 6.03
CA SER A 222 0.07 0.84 6.36
C SER A 222 -0.52 -0.20 7.29
N ILE A 223 -1.26 0.21 8.33
CA ILE A 223 -1.95 -0.71 9.24
C ILE A 223 -3.01 -1.50 8.47
N MET A 224 -3.78 -0.84 7.59
CA MET A 224 -4.73 -1.52 6.71
C MET A 224 -4.04 -2.57 5.83
N GLY A 225 -2.90 -2.23 5.23
CA GLY A 225 -2.10 -3.15 4.43
C GLY A 225 -1.52 -4.31 5.24
N ALA A 226 -1.04 -4.04 6.47
CA ALA A 226 -0.49 -5.05 7.38
C ALA A 226 -1.56 -6.07 7.78
N GLN A 227 -2.76 -5.61 8.14
CA GLN A 227 -3.90 -6.47 8.45
C GLN A 227 -4.33 -7.34 7.24
N SER A 228 -4.29 -6.80 6.03
CA SER A 228 -4.60 -7.57 4.81
C SER A 228 -3.57 -8.68 4.58
N GLN A 229 -2.28 -8.37 4.74
CA GLN A 229 -1.21 -9.36 4.64
C GLN A 229 -1.28 -10.39 5.78
N TRP A 230 -1.65 -9.97 6.99
CA TRP A 230 -1.86 -10.88 8.12
C TRP A 230 -2.95 -11.90 7.83
N LYS A 231 -4.10 -11.45 7.33
CA LYS A 231 -5.19 -12.35 6.91
C LYS A 231 -4.77 -13.28 5.78
N LYS A 232 -3.99 -12.80 4.80
CA LYS A 232 -3.49 -13.64 3.71
C LYS A 232 -2.58 -14.77 4.19
N VAL A 233 -1.75 -14.49 5.20
CA VAL A 233 -0.74 -15.45 5.69
C VAL A 233 -1.27 -16.34 6.81
N ASN A 234 -2.17 -15.85 7.65
CA ASN A 234 -2.66 -16.54 8.85
C ASN A 234 -4.17 -16.86 8.82
N GLY A 235 -4.90 -16.44 7.78
CA GLY A 235 -6.32 -16.76 7.62
C GLY A 235 -6.57 -18.24 7.29
N PRO A 236 -7.82 -18.70 7.42
CA PRO A 236 -8.21 -20.02 6.93
C PRO A 236 -7.89 -20.13 5.43
N LYS A 237 -7.38 -21.29 5.01
CA LYS A 237 -7.13 -21.59 3.60
C LYS A 237 -8.44 -21.74 2.85
#